data_AF-D8JRQ6-F1
#
_entry.id   AF-D8JRQ6-F1
#
_cell.length_a   1.000
_cell.length_b   1.000
_cell.length_c   1.000
_cell.angle_alpha   90.00
_cell.angle_beta   90.00
_cell.angle_gamma   90.00
#
_symmetry.space_group_name_H-M   'P 1'
#
loop_
_entity.id
_entity.type
_entity.pdbx_description
1 polymer ?
#
loop_
_entity_poly.entity_id
_entity_poly.type
_entity_poly.pdbx_seq_one_letter_code
_entity_poly.pdbx_strand_id
1 'polypeptide(L)'
;MQKVAIFAAVTLLLSTGSAFAVSKVVRDACSADYVAFCSNFKLGTPALKSCMREHRHKLASECIKALGNSSEVTADDIAQYKRENGK
;
A
#
# COMPACT_ATOMS: atom_id res chain seq x y z
N MET A 1 7.70 26.59 49.11
CA MET A 1 6.46 26.63 48.30
C MET A 1 6.90 26.96 46.88
N GLN A 2 6.67 26.20 45.81
CA GLN A 2 5.64 25.20 45.53
C GLN A 2 6.15 24.20 44.48
N LYS A 3 6.34 22.94 44.90
CA LYS A 3 6.18 21.67 44.17
C LYS A 3 6.80 21.60 42.75
N VAL A 4 8.10 21.33 42.70
CA VAL A 4 8.74 20.70 41.54
C VAL A 4 8.23 19.26 41.48
N ALA A 5 7.29 19.00 40.57
CA ALA A 5 6.76 17.65 40.35
C ALA A 5 7.84 16.80 39.69
N ILE A 6 8.54 16.04 40.53
CA ILE A 6 9.44 14.95 40.12
C ILE A 6 8.56 13.85 39.53
N PHE A 7 8.35 13.90 38.21
CA PHE A 7 8.09 12.74 37.38
C PHE A 7 8.69 13.06 36.02
N ALA A 8 10.02 12.94 35.90
CA ALA A 8 10.69 12.89 34.60
C ALA A 8 10.31 11.55 33.94
N ALA A 9 9.05 11.43 33.53
CA ALA A 9 8.55 10.36 32.71
C ALA A 9 9.25 10.51 31.36
N VAL A 10 10.22 9.63 31.11
CA VAL A 10 10.88 9.46 29.82
C VAL A 10 9.82 8.94 28.85
N THR A 11 9.00 9.81 28.28
CA THR A 11 8.08 9.45 27.19
C THR A 11 8.80 9.64 25.88
N LEU A 12 9.66 8.67 25.56
CA LEU A 12 10.17 8.46 24.21
C LEU A 12 8.97 8.22 23.28
N LEU A 13 8.51 9.28 22.61
CA LEU A 13 7.61 9.18 21.46
C LEU A 13 8.41 8.59 20.30
N LEU A 14 8.53 7.26 20.23
CA LEU A 14 8.93 6.60 18.98
C LEU A 14 7.76 6.76 18.00
N SER A 15 7.84 7.78 17.15
CA SER A 15 7.03 7.86 15.93
C SER A 15 7.46 6.71 15.01
N THR A 16 6.80 5.56 15.14
CA THR A 16 6.97 4.40 14.25
C THR A 16 6.33 4.72 12.90
N GLY A 17 7.06 5.46 12.06
CA GLY A 17 6.71 5.61 10.66
C GLY A 17 6.81 4.26 9.96
N SER A 18 5.69 3.57 9.77
CA SER A 18 5.63 2.33 9.01
C SER A 18 5.85 2.62 7.53
N ALA A 19 7.09 2.42 7.07
CA ALA A 19 7.40 2.46 5.65
C ALA A 19 6.79 1.22 4.98
N PHE A 20 5.68 1.40 4.28
CA PHE A 20 5.11 0.37 3.42
C PHE A 20 5.99 0.22 2.16
N ALA A 21 6.96 -0.68 2.22
CA ALA A 21 7.77 -1.03 1.05
C ALA A 21 6.96 -1.92 0.10
N VAL A 22 6.87 -1.52 -1.18
CA VAL A 22 6.34 -2.38 -2.24
C VAL A 22 7.46 -3.27 -2.74
N SER A 23 7.21 -4.57 -2.88
CA SER A 23 8.19 -5.51 -3.40
C SER A 23 8.64 -5.14 -4.81
N LYS A 24 9.90 -5.43 -5.17
CA LYS A 24 10.42 -5.18 -6.52
C LYS A 24 9.57 -5.91 -7.58
N VAL A 25 9.14 -7.13 -7.27
CA VAL A 25 8.30 -7.94 -8.16
C VAL A 25 6.97 -7.23 -8.47
N VAL A 26 6.27 -6.74 -7.45
CA VAL A 26 5.02 -5.98 -7.65
C VAL A 26 5.29 -4.66 -8.39
N ARG A 27 6.36 -3.95 -8.03
CA ARG A 27 6.74 -2.70 -8.72
C ARG A 27 6.94 -2.88 -10.21
N ASP A 28 7.66 -3.92 -10.61
CA ASP A 28 7.99 -4.17 -12.01
C ASP A 28 6.73 -4.63 -12.77
N ALA A 29 5.98 -5.59 -12.21
CA ALA A 29 4.77 -6.14 -12.83
C ALA A 29 3.64 -5.12 -12.99
N CYS A 30 3.48 -4.21 -12.02
CA CYS A 30 2.44 -3.19 -12.03
C CYS A 30 2.91 -1.83 -12.58
N SER A 31 4.15 -1.73 -13.09
CA SER A 31 4.74 -0.46 -13.52
C SER A 31 3.89 0.29 -14.54
N ALA A 32 3.41 -0.41 -15.58
CA ALA A 32 2.55 0.16 -16.61
C ALA A 32 1.20 0.63 -16.05
N ASP A 33 0.58 -0.16 -15.17
CA ASP A 33 -0.70 0.18 -14.53
C ASP A 33 -0.55 1.40 -13.61
N TYR A 34 0.54 1.48 -12.86
CA TYR A 34 0.83 2.64 -12.02
C TYR A 34 0.98 3.91 -12.83
N VAL A 35 1.72 3.87 -13.95
CA VAL A 35 1.91 5.04 -14.81
C VAL A 35 0.59 5.43 -15.51
N ALA A 36 -0.19 4.45 -15.96
CA ALA A 36 -1.43 4.69 -16.70
C ALA A 36 -2.56 5.26 -15.84
N PHE A 37 -2.70 4.79 -14.59
CA PHE A 37 -3.87 5.10 -13.77
C PHE A 37 -3.54 5.91 -12.50
N CYS A 38 -2.35 5.77 -11.94
CA CYS A 38 -2.05 6.23 -10.58
C CYS A 38 -0.73 7.01 -10.44
N SER A 39 -0.25 7.64 -11.50
CA SER A 39 1.07 8.31 -11.58
C SER A 39 1.26 9.46 -10.59
N ASN A 40 0.17 10.03 -10.07
CA ASN A 40 0.20 11.10 -9.07
C ASN A 40 0.54 10.61 -7.65
N PHE A 41 0.53 9.29 -7.41
CA PHE A 41 0.74 8.71 -6.08
C PHE A 41 2.09 8.00 -5.96
N LYS A 42 2.78 8.24 -4.85
CA LYS A 42 4.04 7.57 -4.55
C LYS A 42 3.81 6.08 -4.26
N LEU A 43 4.72 5.24 -4.74
CA LEU A 43 4.77 3.81 -4.43
C LEU A 43 4.75 3.55 -2.92
N GLY A 44 3.95 2.56 -2.50
CA GLY A 44 3.80 2.17 -1.10
C GLY A 44 2.83 3.01 -0.30
N THR A 45 2.29 4.10 -0.85
CA THR A 45 1.33 4.93 -0.10
C THR A 45 -0.07 4.30 -0.05
N PRO A 46 -0.84 4.54 1.02
CA PRO A 46 -2.25 4.16 1.06
C PRO A 46 -3.07 4.77 -0.10
N ALA A 47 -2.70 5.98 -0.53
CA ALA A 47 -3.34 6.66 -1.65
C ALA A 47 -3.16 5.90 -2.98
N LEU A 48 -1.96 5.40 -3.27
CA LEU A 48 -1.72 4.53 -4.42
C LEU A 48 -2.57 3.26 -4.36
N LYS A 49 -2.64 2.60 -3.20
CA LYS A 49 -3.45 1.38 -3.03
C LYS A 49 -4.94 1.66 -3.29
N SER A 50 -5.43 2.81 -2.84
CA SER A 50 -6.82 3.23 -3.10
C SER A 50 -7.06 3.47 -4.58
N CYS A 51 -6.16 4.18 -5.26
CA CYS A 51 -6.26 4.42 -6.70
C CYS A 51 -6.28 3.11 -7.51
N MET A 52 -5.41 2.15 -7.17
CA MET A 52 -5.41 0.85 -7.84
C MET A 52 -6.69 0.06 -7.60
N ARG A 53 -7.29 0.14 -6.40
CA ARG A 53 -8.61 -0.44 -6.12
C ARG A 53 -9.71 0.21 -6.96
N GLU A 54 -9.68 1.51 -7.16
CA GLU A 54 -10.65 2.22 -8.00
C GLU A 54 -10.55 1.78 -9.47
N HIS A 55 -9.32 1.64 -9.97
CA HIS A 55 -9.02 1.21 -11.35
C HIS A 55 -8.86 -0.30 -11.51
N ARG A 56 -9.27 -1.10 -10.53
CA ARG A 56 -9.02 -2.54 -10.48
C ARG A 56 -9.44 -3.30 -11.74
N HIS A 57 -10.53 -2.89 -12.39
CA HIS A 57 -11.09 -3.46 -13.63
C HIS A 57 -10.24 -3.20 -14.90
N LYS A 58 -9.15 -2.42 -14.79
CA LYS A 58 -8.23 -2.12 -15.90
C LYS A 58 -6.83 -2.68 -15.69
N LEU A 59 -6.58 -3.38 -14.58
CA LEU A 59 -5.24 -3.83 -14.24
C LEU A 59 -4.80 -5.01 -15.11
N ALA A 60 -3.51 -5.03 -15.44
CA ALA A 60 -2.92 -6.14 -16.20
C ALA A 60 -2.97 -7.45 -15.39
N SER A 61 -3.02 -8.58 -16.12
CA SER A 61 -3.04 -9.92 -15.50
C SER A 61 -1.83 -10.16 -14.61
N GLU A 62 -0.66 -9.75 -15.12
CA GLU A 62 0.61 -9.92 -14.41
C GLU A 62 0.66 -9.06 -13.14
N CYS A 63 0.08 -7.87 -13.15
CA CYS A 63 -0.02 -7.04 -11.94
C CYS A 63 -0.94 -7.70 -10.90
N ILE A 64 -2.12 -8.17 -11.28
CA ILE A 64 -3.05 -8.85 -10.36
C ILE A 64 -2.40 -10.12 -9.78
N LYS A 65 -1.69 -10.89 -10.60
CA LYS A 65 -0.95 -12.08 -10.16
C LYS A 65 0.18 -11.72 -9.20
N ALA A 66 0.97 -10.71 -9.48
CA ALA A 66 2.05 -10.25 -8.61
C ALA A 66 1.49 -9.77 -7.26
N LEU A 67 0.42 -8.98 -7.27
CA LEU A 67 -0.26 -8.51 -6.07
C LEU A 67 -0.79 -9.68 -5.21
N GLY A 68 -1.32 -10.73 -5.83
CA GLY A 68 -1.81 -11.91 -5.11
C GLY A 68 -0.72 -12.81 -4.52
N ASN A 69 0.51 -12.68 -4.99
CA ASN A 69 1.68 -13.36 -4.43
C ASN A 69 2.43 -12.48 -3.42
N SER A 70 1.84 -11.37 -3.01
CA SER A 70 2.46 -10.32 -2.21
C SER A 70 1.62 -10.00 -0.97
N SER A 71 2.12 -9.14 -0.09
CA SER A 71 1.41 -8.67 1.12
C SER A 71 0.85 -7.25 0.94
N GLU A 72 0.77 -6.78 -0.30
CA GLU A 72 0.41 -5.41 -0.65
C GLU A 72 -1.11 -5.18 -0.59
N VAL A 73 -1.90 -6.22 -0.82
CA VAL A 73 -3.38 -6.24 -0.85
C VAL A 73 -3.92 -7.50 -0.15
N THR A 74 -5.23 -7.55 0.13
CA THR A 74 -5.84 -8.74 0.75
C THR A 74 -6.21 -9.81 -0.29
N ALA A 75 -6.47 -11.04 0.17
CA ALA A 75 -6.98 -12.11 -0.70
C ALA A 75 -8.35 -11.74 -1.32
N ASP A 76 -9.19 -11.01 -0.57
CA ASP A 76 -10.49 -10.55 -1.05
C ASP A 76 -10.36 -9.48 -2.15
N ASP A 77 -9.39 -8.56 -2.02
CA ASP A 77 -9.04 -7.60 -3.07
C ASP A 77 -8.69 -8.35 -4.37
N ILE A 78 -7.85 -9.39 -4.29
CA ILE A 78 -7.44 -10.19 -5.46
C ILE A 78 -8.61 -10.95 -6.07
N ALA A 79 -9.46 -11.56 -5.25
CA ALA A 79 -10.66 -12.24 -5.74
C ALA A 79 -11.56 -11.26 -6.49
N GLN A 80 -11.72 -10.04 -5.98
CA GLN A 80 -12.47 -9.00 -6.67
C GLN A 80 -11.82 -8.58 -7.98
N TYR A 81 -10.50 -8.36 -8.00
CA TYR A 81 -9.79 -7.94 -9.21
C TYR A 81 -9.94 -8.99 -10.31
N LYS A 82 -9.80 -10.27 -9.98
CA LYS A 82 -9.99 -11.37 -10.93
C LYS A 82 -11.40 -11.40 -11.54
N ARG A 83 -12.43 -11.29 -10.70
CA ARG A 83 -13.84 -11.26 -11.15
C ARG A 83 -14.11 -10.11 -12.13
N GLU A 84 -13.62 -8.92 -11.81
CA GLU A 84 -13.89 -7.71 -12.63
C GLU A 84 -13.07 -7.64 -13.91
N ASN A 85 -11.97 -8.40 -14.00
CA ASN A 85 -11.14 -8.46 -15.21
C ASN A 85 -11.36 -9.73 -16.05
N GLY A 86 -12.23 -10.65 -15.60
CA GLY A 86 -12.45 -11.94 -16.27
C GLY A 86 -11.21 -12.83 -16.33
N LYS A 87 -10.36 -12.78 -15.29
CA LYS A 87 -9.06 -13.46 -15.21
C LYS A 87 -9.04 -14.59 -14.17
#